data_AF-A0A957YF69-F1
#
_entry.id   AF-A0A957YF69-F1
#
_cell.length_a   1.000
_cell.length_b   1.000
_cell.length_c   1.000
_cell.angle_alpha   90.00
_cell.angle_beta   90.00
_cell.angle_gamma   90.00
#
_symmetry.space_group_name_H-M   'P 1'
#
loop_
_entity.id
_entity.type
_entity.pdbx_description
1 polymer ?
#
loop_
_entity_poly.entity_id
_entity_poly.type
_entity_poly.pdbx_seq_one_letter_code
_entity_poly.pdbx_strand_id
1 'polypeptide(L)'
;MFELSSEEKELLKIITDTGNKNISRRAMIILMTEAAQKPENIAAEVDLTVKVVKRWQREFLQKRMNIFPDNLIAQSPEGVSIEDNGANQAPASVDQAVVTETEIAAKPQLEKRKVKSKKTVEVLVEPTEKAANINHTTFEKSKKKKKPVKLLNKRNKKTKPVTDMLEIGLDITDTMAEAGRKVIAFHFENMVKHESGTRAGEDIEALHDMRVATRRLRAAFRVFGDAYSKKAIRPLLEGLKQTGRALGPVRDLDVFIEKLQYYRETLSQEEQENLQPLVDRLHVRRDKARKKMIKHLNSRDYRKFKKAAHKFIESEGLGAKPIAAGDNPEPHQLRHVVPTLIYDTYAKVRAYETVLDGAPITTLHQLRITSKRLRYTLECLEEILSSEARQVIEEVKTIQDHLGDLNDAEVAGAIVQKILNDFEKQQPETQLSLEQIKAYWQIKQDEQHELRVSFPAAWERFNRPKFRAMLAQSVAAL
;
A
#
# COMPACT_ATOMS: atom_id res chain seq x y z
N MET A 1 2.45 -16.02 22.02
CA MET A 1 3.58 -15.21 22.52
C MET A 1 4.37 -14.71 21.31
N PHE A 2 5.68 -14.40 21.39
CA PHE A 2 6.53 -14.32 20.19
C PHE A 2 7.20 -15.70 20.01
N GLU A 3 6.43 -16.64 19.46
CA GLU A 3 6.86 -18.02 19.19
C GLU A 3 6.88 -18.27 17.68
N LEU A 4 7.82 -19.08 17.22
CA LEU A 4 8.06 -19.50 15.84
C LEU A 4 7.80 -21.01 15.71
N SER A 5 7.28 -21.46 14.58
CA SER A 5 7.24 -22.89 14.25
C SER A 5 8.66 -23.43 13.98
N SER A 6 8.84 -24.75 13.99
CA SER A 6 10.12 -25.37 13.62
C SER A 6 10.54 -25.00 12.20
N GLU A 7 9.59 -25.02 11.27
CA GLU A 7 9.77 -24.61 9.86
C GLU A 7 10.19 -23.14 9.74
N GLU A 8 9.54 -22.24 10.49
CA GLU A 8 9.93 -20.83 10.52
C GLU A 8 11.35 -20.67 11.07
N LYS A 9 11.73 -21.37 12.15
CA LYS A 9 13.12 -21.32 12.67
C LYS A 9 14.12 -21.84 11.64
N GLU A 10 13.80 -22.90 10.90
CA GLU A 10 14.67 -23.50 9.90
C GLU A 10 14.81 -22.62 8.66
N LEU A 11 13.70 -22.13 8.11
CA LEU A 11 13.70 -21.10 7.06
C LEU A 11 14.44 -19.83 7.51
N LEU A 12 14.28 -19.39 8.76
CA LEU A 12 15.00 -18.23 9.28
C LEU A 12 16.51 -18.49 9.38
N LYS A 13 16.97 -19.71 9.70
CA LYS A 13 18.39 -20.09 9.65
C LYS A 13 18.93 -20.10 8.22
N ILE A 14 18.22 -20.74 7.29
CA ILE A 14 18.56 -20.73 5.85
C ILE A 14 18.65 -19.27 5.37
N ILE A 15 17.67 -18.44 5.73
CA ILE A 15 17.64 -17.01 5.40
C ILE A 15 18.78 -16.23 6.07
N THR A 16 19.26 -16.60 7.27
CA THR A 16 20.48 -15.98 7.81
C THR A 16 21.70 -16.22 6.93
N ASP A 17 21.79 -17.39 6.30
CA ASP A 17 22.94 -17.81 5.51
C ASP A 17 22.89 -17.39 4.03
N THR A 18 21.74 -16.90 3.53
CA THR A 18 21.53 -16.41 2.13
C THR A 18 22.40 -15.21 1.68
N GLY A 19 23.42 -14.81 2.45
CA GLY A 19 24.41 -13.78 2.10
C GLY A 19 23.90 -12.32 2.06
N ASN A 20 22.60 -12.10 1.87
CA ASN A 20 22.02 -10.76 1.85
C ASN A 20 21.89 -10.21 3.27
N LYS A 21 22.93 -9.49 3.72
CA LYS A 21 23.06 -8.90 5.07
C LYS A 21 21.81 -8.17 5.57
N ASN A 22 21.01 -7.54 4.70
CA ASN A 22 19.77 -6.84 5.09
C ASN A 22 18.59 -7.77 5.38
N ILE A 23 18.60 -8.98 4.81
CA ILE A 23 17.60 -10.03 5.02
C ILE A 23 18.04 -10.92 6.19
N SER A 24 19.31 -11.35 6.23
CA SER A 24 19.89 -12.09 7.36
C SER A 24 19.69 -11.35 8.68
N ARG A 25 19.97 -10.04 8.74
CA ARG A 25 19.72 -9.22 9.95
C ARG A 25 18.25 -9.19 10.37
N ARG A 26 17.28 -9.30 9.45
CA ARG A 26 15.86 -9.40 9.80
C ARG A 26 15.57 -10.76 10.43
N ALA A 27 16.05 -11.84 9.82
CA ALA A 27 15.88 -13.18 10.38
C ALA A 27 16.50 -13.32 11.77
N MET A 28 17.70 -12.75 11.97
CA MET A 28 18.33 -12.62 13.29
C MET A 28 17.47 -11.85 14.29
N ILE A 29 16.85 -10.71 13.92
CA ILE A 29 15.91 -10.01 14.83
C ILE A 29 14.77 -10.95 15.24
N ILE A 30 14.22 -11.74 14.32
CA ILE A 30 13.08 -12.64 14.63
C ILE A 30 13.53 -13.74 15.58
N LEU A 31 14.58 -14.48 15.23
CA LEU A 31 15.16 -15.56 16.05
C LEU A 31 15.58 -15.06 17.46
N MET A 32 16.22 -13.90 17.55
CA MET A 32 16.63 -13.33 18.84
C MET A 32 15.46 -12.80 19.68
N THR A 33 14.36 -12.40 19.04
CA THR A 33 13.15 -11.96 19.76
C THR A 33 12.43 -13.14 20.37
N GLU A 34 12.39 -14.29 19.69
CA GLU A 34 11.95 -15.55 20.29
C GLU A 34 12.88 -15.96 21.45
N ALA A 35 14.20 -15.82 21.29
CA ALA A 35 15.18 -16.02 22.36
C ALA A 35 15.14 -14.95 23.50
N ALA A 36 14.00 -14.27 23.65
CA ALA A 36 13.67 -13.29 24.68
C ALA A 36 14.68 -12.14 24.88
N GLN A 37 15.51 -11.84 23.87
CA GLN A 37 16.50 -10.77 23.98
C GLN A 37 15.82 -9.40 24.01
N LYS A 38 16.29 -8.53 24.91
CA LYS A 38 15.82 -7.14 24.98
C LYS A 38 16.10 -6.44 23.64
N PRO A 39 15.17 -5.65 23.08
CA PRO A 39 15.38 -4.97 21.79
C PRO A 39 16.65 -4.12 21.71
N GLU A 40 17.14 -3.65 22.86
CA GLU A 40 18.39 -2.93 23.05
C GLU A 40 19.63 -3.84 22.83
N ASN A 41 19.58 -5.10 23.27
CA ASN A 41 20.60 -6.11 22.99
C ASN A 41 20.58 -6.52 21.51
N ILE A 42 19.40 -6.82 20.97
CA ILE A 42 19.23 -7.18 19.56
C ILE A 42 19.76 -6.07 18.65
N ALA A 43 19.50 -4.80 18.99
CA ALA A 43 19.99 -3.64 18.24
C ALA A 43 21.53 -3.59 18.18
N ALA A 44 22.20 -3.88 19.30
CA ALA A 44 23.65 -3.97 19.37
C ALA A 44 24.22 -5.17 18.58
N GLU A 45 23.48 -6.29 18.56
CA GLU A 45 23.86 -7.51 17.84
C GLU A 45 23.83 -7.32 16.32
N VAL A 46 22.65 -6.99 15.78
CA VAL A 46 22.43 -6.86 14.33
C VAL A 46 22.86 -5.50 13.77
N ASP A 47 23.51 -4.65 14.59
CA ASP A 47 24.09 -3.35 14.20
C ASP A 47 23.04 -2.44 13.55
N LEU A 48 21.93 -2.23 14.27
CA LEU A 48 20.76 -1.40 13.91
C LEU A 48 20.27 -0.59 15.12
N THR A 49 19.29 0.30 14.93
CA THR A 49 18.73 1.06 16.07
C THR A 49 17.60 0.29 16.76
N VAL A 50 17.39 0.57 18.06
CA VAL A 50 16.27 0.04 18.86
C VAL A 50 14.90 0.30 18.21
N LYS A 51 14.75 1.44 17.51
CA LYS A 51 13.53 1.77 16.75
C LYS A 51 13.31 0.83 15.57
N VAL A 52 14.38 0.40 14.88
CA VAL A 52 14.33 -0.56 13.77
C VAL A 52 14.05 -1.98 14.26
N VAL A 53 14.63 -2.40 15.40
CA VAL A 53 14.30 -3.69 16.04
C VAL A 53 12.83 -3.75 16.44
N LYS A 54 12.35 -2.77 17.21
CA LYS A 54 10.93 -2.68 17.64
C LYS A 54 9.96 -2.54 16.46
N ARG A 55 10.44 -2.09 15.28
CA ARG A 55 9.70 -2.13 14.01
C ARG A 55 9.62 -3.55 13.45
N TRP A 56 10.74 -4.26 13.28
CA TRP A 56 10.75 -5.61 12.70
C TRP A 56 10.02 -6.65 13.56
N GLN A 57 10.14 -6.55 14.88
CA GLN A 57 9.34 -7.33 15.84
C GLN A 57 7.83 -7.17 15.57
N ARG A 58 7.39 -5.93 15.36
CA ARG A 58 5.98 -5.61 15.05
C ARG A 58 5.57 -6.06 13.65
N GLU A 59 6.42 -5.89 12.64
CA GLU A 59 6.11 -6.33 11.27
C GLU A 59 6.03 -7.86 11.17
N PHE A 60 6.86 -8.62 11.90
CA PHE A 60 6.76 -10.08 11.95
C PHE A 60 5.50 -10.55 12.69
N LEU A 61 5.16 -9.95 13.84
CA LEU A 61 3.91 -10.25 14.55
C LEU A 61 2.65 -9.97 13.71
N GLN A 62 2.74 -9.17 12.65
CA GLN A 62 1.64 -8.83 11.74
C GLN A 62 1.63 -9.62 10.42
N LYS A 63 2.73 -10.29 10.04
CA LYS A 63 2.93 -10.83 8.68
C LYS A 63 3.67 -12.18 8.63
N ARG A 64 4.19 -12.68 9.76
CA ARG A 64 5.06 -13.85 9.87
C ARG A 64 6.14 -13.85 8.78
N MET A 65 6.34 -14.95 8.06
CA MET A 65 7.37 -15.08 7.03
C MET A 65 7.18 -14.15 5.82
N ASN A 66 5.99 -13.57 5.60
CA ASN A 66 5.72 -12.63 4.49
C ASN A 66 6.42 -11.25 4.64
N ILE A 67 7.30 -11.09 5.64
CA ILE A 67 8.29 -9.99 5.67
C ILE A 67 9.53 -10.26 4.79
N PHE A 68 9.76 -11.52 4.43
CA PHE A 68 10.84 -11.99 3.56
C PHE A 68 10.36 -12.09 2.09
N PRO A 69 11.26 -12.05 1.09
CA PRO A 69 10.92 -12.31 -0.30
C PRO A 69 10.45 -13.74 -0.54
N ASP A 70 9.40 -13.88 -1.37
CA ASP A 70 8.76 -15.16 -1.72
C ASP A 70 9.77 -16.20 -2.26
N ASN A 71 10.80 -15.76 -2.99
CA ASN A 71 11.86 -16.60 -3.55
C ASN A 71 12.88 -17.14 -2.51
N LEU A 72 12.76 -16.75 -1.23
CA LEU A 72 13.49 -17.34 -0.10
C LEU A 72 12.55 -18.21 0.77
N ILE A 73 11.26 -17.88 0.83
CA ILE A 73 10.24 -18.73 1.46
C ILE A 73 10.10 -20.04 0.65
N ALA A 74 10.19 -19.95 -0.68
CA ALA A 74 10.24 -21.08 -1.61
C ALA A 74 11.57 -21.88 -1.59
N GLN A 75 12.49 -21.61 -0.65
CA GLN A 75 13.69 -22.43 -0.41
C GLN A 75 13.54 -23.37 0.80
N SER A 76 12.30 -23.59 1.26
CA SER A 76 11.98 -24.72 2.14
C SER A 76 12.40 -26.04 1.46
N PRO A 77 12.98 -27.01 2.20
CA PRO A 77 13.00 -28.40 1.72
C PRO A 77 11.57 -28.86 1.39
N GLU A 78 11.46 -29.80 0.46
CA GLU A 78 10.21 -30.05 -0.26
C GLU A 78 9.07 -30.56 0.63
N GLY A 79 7.96 -29.81 0.64
CA GLY A 79 6.63 -30.29 1.05
C GLY A 79 6.19 -29.92 2.47
N VAL A 80 5.49 -28.79 2.60
CA VAL A 80 4.30 -28.61 3.46
C VAL A 80 3.58 -27.30 3.06
N SER A 81 2.27 -27.22 3.33
CA SER A 81 1.46 -26.02 3.10
C SER A 81 1.73 -24.94 4.15
N ILE A 82 1.97 -23.69 3.73
CA ILE A 82 1.89 -22.53 4.63
C ILE A 82 0.41 -22.25 4.92
N GLU A 83 -0.15 -22.90 5.94
CA GLU A 83 -1.54 -22.71 6.32
C GLU A 83 -1.77 -21.38 7.06
N ASP A 84 -2.83 -20.68 6.65
CA ASP A 84 -3.28 -19.39 7.19
C ASP A 84 -4.05 -19.60 8.51
N ASN A 85 -3.34 -19.97 9.58
CA ASN A 85 -3.94 -20.40 10.84
C ASN A 85 -4.01 -19.30 11.91
N GLY A 86 -5.07 -18.50 11.82
CA GLY A 86 -5.62 -17.78 12.95
C GLY A 86 -6.30 -18.72 13.95
N ALA A 87 -5.51 -19.34 14.83
CA ALA A 87 -5.92 -19.99 16.08
C ALA A 87 -7.12 -20.98 16.03
N ASN A 88 -6.85 -22.27 15.75
CA ASN A 88 -7.20 -23.29 16.75
C ASN A 88 -6.37 -24.59 16.69
N GLN A 89 -6.04 -25.10 17.88
CA GLN A 89 -5.59 -26.43 18.33
C GLN A 89 -5.10 -27.52 17.34
N ALA A 90 -3.92 -28.06 17.68
CA ALA A 90 -3.36 -29.37 17.27
C ALA A 90 -3.84 -30.50 18.25
N PRO A 91 -3.35 -31.77 18.26
CA PRO A 91 -2.20 -32.35 17.53
C PRO A 91 -2.33 -33.82 17.02
N ALA A 92 -1.19 -34.34 16.52
CA ALA A 92 -0.79 -35.77 16.48
C ALA A 92 -1.51 -36.72 15.49
N SER A 93 -0.86 -37.76 14.95
CA SER A 93 0.57 -38.16 14.99
C SER A 93 0.95 -38.97 13.73
N VAL A 94 2.24 -38.95 13.38
CA VAL A 94 2.85 -39.86 12.41
C VAL A 94 3.25 -41.16 13.12
N ASP A 95 3.16 -42.30 12.43
CA ASP A 95 4.11 -43.38 12.67
C ASP A 95 4.34 -44.26 11.41
N GLN A 96 5.64 -44.41 11.07
CA GLN A 96 6.33 -45.61 10.56
C GLN A 96 5.78 -46.44 9.35
N ALA A 97 6.61 -47.06 8.50
CA ALA A 97 8.05 -46.97 8.23
C ALA A 97 8.42 -47.83 6.98
N VAL A 98 9.72 -47.99 6.74
CA VAL A 98 10.40 -48.98 5.87
C VAL A 98 10.52 -48.62 4.38
N VAL A 99 11.74 -48.78 3.87
CA VAL A 99 12.19 -48.56 2.50
C VAL A 99 12.70 -49.87 1.93
N THR A 100 12.22 -50.26 0.76
CA THR A 100 12.90 -51.05 -0.28
C THR A 100 12.08 -50.95 -1.58
N GLU A 101 12.58 -51.26 -2.78
CA GLU A 101 13.89 -51.06 -3.44
C GLU A 101 13.68 -51.44 -4.92
N THR A 102 14.46 -50.88 -5.86
CA THR A 102 14.57 -51.33 -7.28
C THR A 102 13.30 -51.58 -8.14
N GLU A 103 13.11 -50.68 -9.12
CA GLU A 103 13.19 -51.00 -10.56
C GLU A 103 12.29 -52.11 -11.18
N ILE A 104 11.41 -51.70 -12.12
CA ILE A 104 11.40 -52.16 -13.55
C ILE A 104 10.32 -51.41 -14.35
N ALA A 105 10.47 -51.44 -15.68
CA ALA A 105 9.83 -50.58 -16.68
C ALA A 105 8.31 -50.76 -16.96
N ALA A 106 7.83 -49.80 -17.76
CA ALA A 106 6.71 -49.88 -18.72
C ALA A 106 5.25 -49.57 -18.29
N LYS A 107 4.70 -48.57 -19.00
CA LYS A 107 3.27 -48.31 -19.26
C LYS A 107 2.63 -49.52 -20.01
N PRO A 108 1.29 -49.72 -20.09
CA PRO A 108 0.27 -48.65 -20.11
C PRO A 108 -1.14 -48.89 -19.53
N GLN A 109 -1.79 -47.77 -19.15
CA GLN A 109 -3.18 -47.35 -19.45
C GLN A 109 -4.44 -48.19 -19.10
N LEU A 110 -5.57 -47.45 -19.10
CA LEU A 110 -7.00 -47.81 -19.21
C LEU A 110 -7.80 -48.36 -17.99
N GLU A 111 -8.63 -47.43 -17.48
CA GLU A 111 -10.08 -47.56 -17.22
C GLU A 111 -10.70 -48.20 -15.95
N LYS A 112 -11.20 -47.29 -15.10
CA LYS A 112 -12.63 -47.12 -14.72
C LYS A 112 -13.41 -48.33 -14.16
N ARG A 113 -13.62 -48.31 -12.84
CA ARG A 113 -14.94 -48.44 -12.13
C ARG A 113 -14.71 -48.09 -10.65
N LYS A 114 -15.39 -47.10 -10.03
CA LYS A 114 -16.77 -47.15 -9.47
C LYS A 114 -17.03 -48.49 -8.77
N VAL A 115 -17.11 -48.56 -7.43
CA VAL A 115 -18.27 -48.24 -6.56
C VAL A 115 -17.72 -48.24 -5.10
N LYS A 116 -17.90 -47.28 -4.17
CA LYS A 116 -19.03 -46.45 -3.67
C LYS A 116 -19.55 -46.99 -2.31
N SER A 117 -19.41 -46.18 -1.25
CA SER A 117 -20.00 -46.32 0.11
C SER A 117 -19.37 -47.41 1.03
N LYS A 118 -19.55 -47.41 2.38
CA LYS A 118 -20.52 -46.68 3.24
C LYS A 118 -20.05 -46.64 4.73
N LYS A 119 -20.51 -45.63 5.49
CA LYS A 119 -20.76 -45.49 6.97
C LYS A 119 -19.87 -46.26 7.99
N THR A 120 -19.24 -45.63 9.00
CA THR A 120 -19.73 -44.83 10.17
C THR A 120 -20.13 -45.67 11.39
N VAL A 121 -19.62 -45.29 12.59
CA VAL A 121 -20.10 -45.42 14.00
C VAL A 121 -18.83 -45.41 14.89
N GLU A 122 -18.49 -44.34 15.65
CA GLU A 122 -18.99 -43.89 16.99
C GLU A 122 -18.35 -44.70 18.14
N VAL A 123 -17.60 -44.09 19.08
CA VAL A 123 -17.95 -43.74 20.49
C VAL A 123 -16.63 -43.21 21.16
N LEU A 124 -16.53 -41.99 21.75
CA LEU A 124 -16.71 -41.61 23.19
C LEU A 124 -15.83 -42.49 24.17
N VAL A 125 -15.00 -42.02 25.12
CA VAL A 125 -15.19 -41.09 26.27
C VAL A 125 -13.83 -40.69 26.95
N GLU A 126 -13.66 -39.40 27.30
CA GLU A 126 -12.89 -38.71 28.40
C GLU A 126 -11.36 -38.92 28.74
N PRO A 127 -10.73 -37.99 29.53
CA PRO A 127 -9.26 -37.81 29.63
C PRO A 127 -8.66 -37.80 31.08
N THR A 128 -7.33 -37.58 31.22
CA THR A 128 -6.53 -36.99 32.35
C THR A 128 -5.03 -37.30 32.11
N GLU A 129 -3.97 -36.67 32.67
CA GLU A 129 -3.72 -35.42 33.44
C GLU A 129 -2.19 -35.08 33.39
N LYS A 130 -1.79 -33.81 33.61
CA LYS A 130 -0.48 -33.34 34.18
C LYS A 130 0.85 -33.70 33.43
N ALA A 131 2.02 -33.08 33.69
CA ALA A 131 2.39 -31.71 34.11
C ALA A 131 3.92 -31.45 33.96
N ALA A 132 4.33 -30.18 33.81
CA ALA A 132 5.69 -29.63 34.09
C ALA A 132 6.85 -30.10 33.14
N ASN A 133 8.07 -29.51 33.07
CA ASN A 133 8.67 -28.33 33.74
C ASN A 133 9.95 -27.82 32.97
N ILE A 134 10.36 -26.53 33.14
CA ILE A 134 11.74 -25.99 33.40
C ILE A 134 12.97 -26.51 32.56
N ASN A 135 13.97 -25.73 32.08
CA ASN A 135 14.27 -24.27 32.10
C ASN A 135 15.49 -23.83 31.21
N HIS A 136 15.55 -22.52 30.87
CA HIS A 136 16.71 -21.57 30.85
C HIS A 136 17.92 -21.56 29.85
N THR A 137 18.30 -20.29 29.50
CA THR A 137 19.68 -19.68 29.38
C THR A 137 20.63 -20.01 28.19
N THR A 138 21.46 -19.10 27.60
CA THR A 138 21.50 -17.60 27.43
C THR A 138 22.69 -17.16 26.52
N PHE A 139 22.69 -15.91 25.98
CA PHE A 139 23.87 -15.03 25.70
C PHE A 139 24.87 -15.40 24.54
N GLU A 140 25.69 -14.54 23.88
CA GLU A 140 25.77 -13.05 23.69
C GLU A 140 26.78 -12.59 22.56
N LYS A 141 26.54 -11.43 21.89
CA LYS A 141 27.50 -10.36 21.42
C LYS A 141 28.45 -10.49 20.17
N SER A 142 27.93 -10.10 19.01
CA SER A 142 28.17 -8.79 18.31
C SER A 142 29.27 -8.56 17.24
N LYS A 143 28.96 -7.62 16.30
CA LYS A 143 29.80 -6.64 15.54
C LYS A 143 30.01 -6.75 14.00
N LYS A 144 29.31 -5.87 13.28
CA LYS A 144 29.82 -4.90 12.27
C LYS A 144 30.80 -5.33 11.14
N LYS A 145 30.31 -5.34 9.88
CA LYS A 145 30.64 -4.31 8.85
C LYS A 145 29.81 -4.43 7.55
N LYS A 146 29.86 -3.35 6.74
CA LYS A 146 29.00 -2.93 5.59
C LYS A 146 29.14 -3.81 4.32
N LYS A 147 29.03 -3.28 3.09
CA LYS A 147 27.87 -3.27 2.14
C LYS A 147 28.37 -3.71 0.72
N PRO A 148 27.65 -3.74 -0.43
CA PRO A 148 26.30 -3.25 -0.84
C PRO A 148 25.12 -4.05 -0.24
N VAL A 149 23.81 -3.81 -0.50
CA VAL A 149 23.01 -2.89 -1.37
C VAL A 149 22.55 -3.40 -2.75
N LYS A 150 21.40 -4.09 -2.77
CA LYS A 150 20.38 -3.95 -3.84
C LYS A 150 19.12 -3.31 -3.23
N LEU A 151 18.38 -2.53 -4.02
CA LEU A 151 17.17 -1.84 -3.58
C LEU A 151 15.93 -2.71 -3.80
N LEU A 152 14.91 -2.55 -2.94
CA LEU A 152 13.51 -2.49 -3.37
C LEU A 152 12.62 -1.86 -2.29
N ASN A 153 11.45 -1.35 -2.71
CA ASN A 153 10.54 -0.56 -1.87
C ASN A 153 9.77 -1.40 -0.83
N LYS A 154 9.57 -0.80 0.35
CA LYS A 154 8.49 -1.03 1.35
C LYS A 154 8.61 0.12 2.37
N ARG A 155 8.33 1.39 1.98
CA ARG A 155 6.96 1.91 1.75
C ARG A 155 6.03 1.30 2.80
N ASN A 156 5.90 1.96 3.94
CA ASN A 156 5.13 1.45 5.06
C ASN A 156 3.63 1.67 4.76
N LYS A 157 2.99 0.68 4.12
CA LYS A 157 1.52 0.55 4.17
C LYS A 157 1.14 0.37 5.64
N LYS A 158 0.91 1.48 6.35
CA LYS A 158 0.01 1.50 7.51
C LYS A 158 -1.40 1.26 7.00
N THR A 159 -1.72 0.00 6.68
CA THR A 159 -3.08 -0.49 6.82
C THR A 159 -3.41 -0.49 8.31
N LYS A 160 -3.75 0.70 8.83
CA LYS A 160 -4.72 0.79 9.92
C LYS A 160 -5.96 0.00 9.46
N PRO A 161 -6.70 -0.68 10.35
CA PRO A 161 -7.96 -1.31 9.97
C PRO A 161 -8.88 -0.28 9.30
N VAL A 162 -9.78 -0.76 8.44
CA VAL A 162 -10.75 0.09 7.71
C VAL A 162 -11.93 0.50 8.63
N THR A 163 -11.69 0.47 9.95
CA THR A 163 -12.70 0.51 11.00
C THR A 163 -12.20 1.43 12.12
N ASP A 164 -12.61 2.70 12.04
CA ASP A 164 -12.67 3.73 13.12
C ASP A 164 -13.06 5.08 12.49
N MET A 165 -14.08 5.03 11.64
CA MET A 165 -14.66 6.16 10.94
C MET A 165 -16.17 5.97 10.93
N LEU A 166 -16.91 7.06 11.10
CA LEU A 166 -18.35 7.08 10.88
C LEU A 166 -18.64 6.51 9.49
N GLU A 167 -19.58 5.57 9.41
CA GLU A 167 -20.12 5.09 8.14
C GLU A 167 -20.74 6.28 7.40
N ILE A 168 -20.60 6.32 6.07
CA ILE A 168 -21.14 7.41 5.24
C ILE A 168 -22.68 7.35 5.23
N GLY A 169 -23.24 6.16 5.48
CA GLY A 169 -24.68 5.96 5.59
C GLY A 169 -25.35 5.95 4.22
N LEU A 170 -24.69 5.33 3.24
CA LEU A 170 -25.22 5.18 1.89
C LEU A 170 -26.33 4.12 1.85
N ASP A 171 -27.48 4.49 1.29
CA ASP A 171 -28.57 3.57 0.99
C ASP A 171 -28.69 3.35 -0.52
N ILE A 172 -29.02 2.13 -0.97
CA ILE A 172 -29.12 1.81 -2.41
C ILE A 172 -30.19 2.62 -3.15
N THR A 173 -31.16 3.17 -2.41
CA THR A 173 -32.24 4.05 -2.88
C THR A 173 -31.89 5.55 -2.81
N ASP A 174 -30.75 5.93 -2.22
CA ASP A 174 -30.26 7.32 -2.25
C ASP A 174 -30.18 7.80 -3.70
N THR A 175 -30.57 9.06 -3.93
CA THR A 175 -30.28 9.72 -5.21
C THR A 175 -28.77 9.95 -5.36
N MET A 176 -28.27 9.98 -6.59
CA MET A 176 -26.86 10.34 -6.86
C MET A 176 -26.46 11.72 -6.29
N ALA A 177 -27.42 12.62 -6.08
CA ALA A 177 -27.19 13.90 -5.41
C ALA A 177 -27.08 13.77 -3.89
N GLU A 178 -27.91 12.93 -3.26
CA GLU A 178 -27.91 12.76 -1.81
C GLU A 178 -26.73 11.88 -1.33
N ALA A 179 -26.51 10.73 -1.95
CA ALA A 179 -25.30 9.92 -1.72
C ALA A 179 -24.01 10.76 -1.91
N GLY A 180 -24.01 11.62 -2.94
CA GLY A 180 -22.94 12.57 -3.17
C GLY A 180 -22.74 13.54 -2.00
N ARG A 181 -23.82 14.06 -1.41
CA ARG A 181 -23.76 14.99 -0.26
C ARG A 181 -23.12 14.30 0.95
N LYS A 182 -23.55 13.08 1.28
CA LYS A 182 -23.01 12.25 2.37
C LYS A 182 -21.49 12.00 2.20
N VAL A 183 -21.05 11.50 1.04
CA VAL A 183 -19.62 11.25 0.76
C VAL A 183 -18.80 12.55 0.78
N ILE A 184 -19.38 13.66 0.28
CA ILE A 184 -18.73 14.98 0.29
C ILE A 184 -18.57 15.51 1.73
N ALA A 185 -19.58 15.36 2.59
CA ALA A 185 -19.51 15.72 4.01
C ALA A 185 -18.41 14.94 4.73
N PHE A 186 -18.49 13.61 4.69
CA PHE A 186 -17.53 12.72 5.34
C PHE A 186 -16.07 13.01 4.95
N HIS A 187 -15.78 13.23 3.67
CA HIS A 187 -14.42 13.57 3.23
C HIS A 187 -14.02 15.03 3.49
N PHE A 188 -14.97 15.96 3.62
CA PHE A 188 -14.71 17.35 3.98
C PHE A 188 -14.40 17.49 5.48
N GLU A 189 -15.17 16.85 6.34
CA GLU A 189 -14.92 16.78 7.79
C GLU A 189 -13.57 16.13 8.09
N ASN A 190 -13.25 15.00 7.44
CA ASN A 190 -11.93 14.38 7.54
C ASN A 190 -10.79 15.28 7.03
N MET A 191 -11.04 16.19 6.08
CA MET A 191 -10.05 17.19 5.68
C MET A 191 -9.88 18.29 6.75
N VAL A 192 -10.97 18.75 7.37
CA VAL A 192 -10.92 19.78 8.43
C VAL A 192 -10.31 19.23 9.73
N LYS A 193 -10.61 17.98 10.09
CA LYS A 193 -10.07 17.26 11.27
C LYS A 193 -8.54 17.29 11.33
N HIS A 194 -7.87 17.16 10.19
CA HIS A 194 -6.41 17.14 10.10
C HIS A 194 -5.78 18.52 9.78
N GLU A 195 -6.59 19.58 9.69
CA GLU A 195 -6.12 20.93 9.36
C GLU A 195 -5.25 21.53 10.49
N SER A 196 -5.62 21.34 11.76
CA SER A 196 -4.86 21.83 12.92
C SER A 196 -3.46 21.22 12.99
N GLY A 197 -3.36 19.88 12.92
CA GLY A 197 -2.08 19.17 12.87
C GLY A 197 -1.24 19.55 11.65
N THR A 198 -1.86 19.74 10.48
CA THR A 198 -1.17 20.24 9.27
C THR A 198 -0.58 21.63 9.46
N ARG A 199 -1.29 22.51 10.17
CA ARG A 199 -0.82 23.86 10.52
C ARG A 199 0.35 23.80 11.49
N ALA A 200 0.23 23.06 12.60
CA ALA A 200 1.30 22.87 13.58
C ALA A 200 2.56 22.25 12.93
N GLY A 201 2.39 21.13 12.21
CA GLY A 201 3.45 20.43 11.49
C GLY A 201 4.39 19.61 12.37
N GLU A 202 3.97 19.32 13.60
CA GLU A 202 4.66 18.44 14.56
C GLU A 202 4.68 16.98 14.08
N ASP A 203 3.57 16.51 13.49
CA ASP A 203 3.48 15.23 12.80
C ASP A 203 3.30 15.44 11.29
N ILE A 204 4.11 14.73 10.50
CA ILE A 204 4.04 14.71 9.02
C ILE A 204 2.80 13.95 8.52
N GLU A 205 2.25 13.04 9.33
CA GLU A 205 1.07 12.25 8.97
C GLU A 205 -0.20 13.09 8.99
N ALA A 206 -0.29 14.15 9.80
CA ALA A 206 -1.43 15.07 9.76
C ALA A 206 -1.58 15.74 8.37
N LEU A 207 -0.47 16.14 7.76
CA LEU A 207 -0.43 16.65 6.38
C LEU A 207 -0.70 15.53 5.35
N HIS A 208 -0.26 14.29 5.62
CA HIS A 208 -0.62 13.15 4.79
C HIS A 208 -2.13 12.93 4.75
N ASP A 209 -2.77 12.85 5.91
CA ASP A 209 -4.19 12.54 6.07
C ASP A 209 -5.07 13.70 5.56
N MET A 210 -4.69 14.96 5.81
CA MET A 210 -5.37 16.12 5.19
C MET A 210 -5.28 16.07 3.65
N ARG A 211 -4.13 15.70 3.08
CA ARG A 211 -3.94 15.54 1.63
C ARG A 211 -4.74 14.35 1.08
N VAL A 212 -4.82 13.25 1.82
CA VAL A 212 -5.61 12.05 1.46
C VAL A 212 -7.10 12.38 1.45
N ALA A 213 -7.62 13.05 2.48
CA ALA A 213 -9.01 13.51 2.53
C ALA A 213 -9.32 14.50 1.39
N THR A 214 -8.47 15.51 1.17
CA THR A 214 -8.58 16.45 0.03
C THR A 214 -8.62 15.71 -1.31
N ARG A 215 -7.83 14.63 -1.47
CA ARG A 215 -7.80 13.80 -2.69
C ARG A 215 -9.07 12.94 -2.84
N ARG A 216 -9.56 12.31 -1.77
CA ARG A 216 -10.79 11.52 -1.77
C ARG A 216 -12.01 12.40 -2.09
N LEU A 217 -12.12 13.56 -1.44
CA LEU A 217 -13.15 14.58 -1.71
C LEU A 217 -13.15 15.03 -3.17
N ARG A 218 -11.97 15.26 -3.76
CA ARG A 218 -11.81 15.55 -5.21
C ARG A 218 -12.16 14.38 -6.14
N ALA A 219 -12.28 13.16 -5.61
CA ALA A 219 -12.74 11.99 -6.36
C ALA A 219 -14.26 11.77 -6.21
N ALA A 220 -14.85 12.04 -5.05
CA ALA A 220 -16.30 12.06 -4.87
C ALA A 220 -16.99 12.99 -5.89
N PHE A 221 -16.44 14.20 -6.10
CA PHE A 221 -16.89 15.12 -7.15
C PHE A 221 -16.71 14.63 -8.60
N ARG A 222 -16.10 13.46 -8.85
CA ARG A 222 -16.06 12.79 -10.16
C ARG A 222 -17.07 11.65 -10.28
N VAL A 223 -17.54 11.12 -9.15
CA VAL A 223 -18.56 10.07 -9.06
C VAL A 223 -19.95 10.73 -9.07
N PHE A 224 -20.14 11.75 -8.24
CA PHE A 224 -21.44 12.40 -7.99
C PHE A 224 -21.55 13.80 -8.61
N GLY A 225 -20.46 14.37 -9.15
CA GLY A 225 -20.43 15.77 -9.60
C GLY A 225 -21.47 16.13 -10.65
N ASP A 226 -21.81 15.20 -11.54
CA ASP A 226 -22.82 15.40 -12.57
C ASP A 226 -24.27 15.27 -12.07
N ALA A 227 -24.51 14.90 -10.80
CA ALA A 227 -25.83 15.02 -10.16
C ALA A 227 -26.19 16.48 -9.81
N TYR A 228 -25.24 17.42 -9.93
CA TYR A 228 -25.40 18.81 -9.51
C TYR A 228 -25.26 19.82 -10.67
N SER A 229 -25.78 21.01 -10.44
CA SER A 229 -25.54 22.18 -11.28
C SER A 229 -24.07 22.65 -11.16
N LYS A 230 -23.45 22.95 -12.30
CA LYS A 230 -22.07 23.48 -12.36
C LYS A 230 -21.89 24.80 -11.57
N LYS A 231 -22.97 25.54 -11.30
CA LYS A 231 -22.99 26.76 -10.48
C LYS A 231 -22.78 26.46 -8.99
N ALA A 232 -23.41 25.42 -8.46
CA ALA A 232 -23.33 25.05 -7.03
C ALA A 232 -21.94 24.50 -6.66
N ILE A 233 -21.39 23.58 -7.46
CA ILE A 233 -20.14 22.87 -7.12
C ILE A 233 -18.85 23.61 -7.52
N ARG A 234 -18.91 24.62 -8.40
CA ARG A 234 -17.73 25.38 -8.86
C ARG A 234 -16.87 25.99 -7.73
N PRO A 235 -17.44 26.63 -6.68
CA PRO A 235 -16.65 27.14 -5.55
C PRO A 235 -15.90 26.05 -4.78
N LEU A 236 -16.52 24.87 -4.65
CA LEU A 236 -15.97 23.71 -3.95
C LEU A 236 -14.80 23.12 -4.75
N LEU A 237 -15.00 22.88 -6.04
CA LEU A 237 -13.99 22.37 -6.97
C LEU A 237 -12.75 23.26 -7.05
N GLU A 238 -12.92 24.59 -7.08
CA GLU A 238 -11.81 25.53 -7.13
C GLU A 238 -11.09 25.63 -5.76
N GLY A 239 -11.83 25.70 -4.65
CA GLY A 239 -11.24 25.68 -3.30
C GLY A 239 -10.43 24.40 -3.03
N LEU A 240 -10.92 23.25 -3.48
CA LEU A 240 -10.20 21.97 -3.43
C LEU A 240 -8.98 21.93 -4.36
N LYS A 241 -9.05 22.57 -5.52
CA LYS A 241 -7.93 22.69 -6.47
C LYS A 241 -6.81 23.55 -5.90
N GLN A 242 -7.13 24.67 -5.26
CA GLN A 242 -6.16 25.54 -4.60
C GLN A 242 -5.57 24.86 -3.35
N THR A 243 -6.40 24.24 -2.52
CA THR A 243 -5.95 23.49 -1.33
C THR A 243 -5.05 22.31 -1.72
N GLY A 244 -5.41 21.52 -2.72
CA GLY A 244 -4.55 20.44 -3.23
C GLY A 244 -3.21 20.93 -3.79
N ARG A 245 -3.20 22.10 -4.46
CA ARG A 245 -1.96 22.77 -4.93
C ARG A 245 -1.09 23.32 -3.79
N ALA A 246 -1.69 23.66 -2.65
CA ALA A 246 -0.98 24.16 -1.47
C ALA A 246 -0.37 23.04 -0.63
N LEU A 247 -1.12 21.95 -0.39
CA LEU A 247 -0.68 20.80 0.41
C LEU A 247 0.34 19.91 -0.35
N GLY A 248 0.13 19.71 -1.65
CA GLY A 248 0.89 18.75 -2.47
C GLY A 248 2.41 18.89 -2.37
N PRO A 249 2.99 20.05 -2.75
CA PRO A 249 4.44 20.23 -2.80
C PRO A 249 5.17 20.05 -1.46
N VAL A 250 4.47 20.18 -0.33
CA VAL A 250 5.07 19.90 0.99
C VAL A 250 5.19 18.40 1.20
N ARG A 251 4.08 17.63 1.06
CA ARG A 251 4.12 16.17 1.25
C ARG A 251 4.90 15.44 0.17
N ASP A 252 4.98 15.98 -1.03
CA ASP A 252 5.86 15.44 -2.09
C ASP A 252 7.34 15.57 -1.73
N LEU A 253 7.73 16.67 -1.06
CA LEU A 253 9.09 16.84 -0.52
C LEU A 253 9.32 16.03 0.77
N ASP A 254 8.33 15.90 1.66
CA ASP A 254 8.43 15.03 2.83
C ASP A 254 8.73 13.57 2.41
N VAL A 255 7.97 13.03 1.45
CA VAL A 255 8.16 11.65 0.93
C VAL A 255 9.50 11.50 0.21
N PHE A 256 9.96 12.52 -0.53
CA PHE A 256 11.29 12.50 -1.13
C PHE A 256 12.39 12.44 -0.07
N ILE A 257 12.32 13.31 0.95
CA ILE A 257 13.31 13.39 2.04
C ILE A 257 13.33 12.06 2.82
N GLU A 258 12.17 11.47 3.11
CA GLU A 258 12.03 10.15 3.73
C GLU A 258 12.73 9.04 2.90
N LYS A 259 12.47 8.98 1.59
CA LYS A 259 13.13 8.03 0.66
C LYS A 259 14.64 8.26 0.55
N LEU A 260 15.12 9.51 0.61
CA LEU A 260 16.54 9.85 0.58
C LEU A 260 17.25 9.52 1.91
N GLN A 261 16.60 9.74 3.05
CA GLN A 261 17.14 9.38 4.37
C GLN A 261 17.32 7.86 4.48
N TYR A 262 16.34 7.06 4.05
CA TYR A 262 16.49 5.60 3.98
C TYR A 262 17.66 5.17 3.08
N TYR A 263 17.89 5.86 1.95
CA TYR A 263 19.08 5.62 1.12
C TYR A 263 20.38 6.00 1.86
N ARG A 264 20.43 7.12 2.59
CA ARG A 264 21.62 7.50 3.40
C ARG A 264 21.96 6.45 4.46
N GLU A 265 20.96 5.84 5.12
CA GLU A 265 21.19 4.69 6.01
C GLU A 265 21.88 3.50 5.29
N THR A 266 21.71 3.37 3.97
CA THR A 266 22.39 2.36 3.14
C THR A 266 23.84 2.68 2.76
N LEU A 267 24.46 3.75 3.27
CA LEU A 267 25.83 4.19 2.85
C LEU A 267 26.93 4.07 3.93
N SER A 268 28.14 4.57 3.62
CA SER A 268 29.32 4.77 4.49
C SER A 268 29.03 5.90 5.52
N GLN A 269 30.02 6.63 6.06
CA GLN A 269 29.76 7.87 6.80
C GLN A 269 30.05 9.07 5.91
N GLU A 270 31.23 9.10 5.30
CA GLU A 270 31.65 10.00 4.23
C GLU A 270 30.60 10.10 3.09
N GLU A 271 30.09 8.97 2.59
CA GLU A 271 29.02 8.93 1.58
C GLU A 271 27.69 9.55 2.08
N GLN A 272 27.43 9.54 3.40
CA GLN A 272 26.28 10.23 3.97
C GLN A 272 26.53 11.73 4.05
N GLU A 273 27.72 12.15 4.45
CA GLU A 273 28.14 13.55 4.55
C GLU A 273 28.14 14.22 3.15
N ASN A 274 28.65 13.54 2.13
CA ASN A 274 28.60 13.93 0.70
C ASN A 274 27.16 14.09 0.14
N LEU A 275 26.13 13.53 0.81
CA LEU A 275 24.70 13.74 0.46
C LEU A 275 24.01 14.81 1.31
N GLN A 276 24.65 15.37 2.32
CA GLN A 276 24.06 16.41 3.16
C GLN A 276 23.67 17.67 2.34
N PRO A 277 24.48 18.16 1.37
CA PRO A 277 24.09 19.31 0.53
C PRO A 277 22.81 19.09 -0.30
N LEU A 278 22.51 17.85 -0.71
CA LEU A 278 21.26 17.50 -1.38
C LEU A 278 20.08 17.59 -0.39
N VAL A 279 20.25 17.03 0.81
CA VAL A 279 19.26 17.04 1.89
C VAL A 279 18.91 18.49 2.29
N ASP A 280 19.89 19.35 2.48
CA ASP A 280 19.67 20.74 2.89
C ASP A 280 18.94 21.55 1.81
N ARG A 281 19.33 21.39 0.54
CA ARG A 281 18.61 21.99 -0.61
C ARG A 281 17.15 21.54 -0.67
N LEU A 282 16.83 20.31 -0.24
CA LEU A 282 15.45 19.80 -0.16
C LEU A 282 14.69 20.38 1.03
N HIS A 283 15.29 20.50 2.22
CA HIS A 283 14.68 21.16 3.38
C HIS A 283 14.36 22.64 3.10
N VAL A 284 15.27 23.40 2.48
CA VAL A 284 15.01 24.79 2.07
C VAL A 284 13.86 24.88 1.07
N ARG A 285 13.76 23.94 0.10
CA ARG A 285 12.62 23.86 -0.83
C ARG A 285 11.31 23.52 -0.08
N ARG A 286 11.35 22.60 0.90
CA ARG A 286 10.21 22.17 1.73
C ARG A 286 9.66 23.32 2.56
N ASP A 287 10.51 24.09 3.24
CA ASP A 287 10.05 25.18 4.09
C ASP A 287 9.52 26.36 3.28
N LYS A 288 10.06 26.60 2.07
CA LYS A 288 9.49 27.54 1.11
C LYS A 288 8.11 27.09 0.61
N ALA A 289 7.87 25.78 0.48
CA ALA A 289 6.55 25.23 0.20
C ALA A 289 5.60 25.34 1.41
N ARG A 290 6.07 25.00 2.63
CA ARG A 290 5.30 25.09 3.88
C ARG A 290 4.86 26.53 4.18
N LYS A 291 5.72 27.53 3.96
CA LYS A 291 5.34 28.96 4.05
C LYS A 291 4.20 29.33 3.07
N LYS A 292 4.20 28.81 1.84
CA LYS A 292 3.08 28.99 0.89
C LYS A 292 1.81 28.26 1.34
N MET A 293 1.95 27.04 1.87
CA MET A 293 0.84 26.24 2.40
C MET A 293 0.11 26.96 3.54
N ILE A 294 0.85 27.45 4.55
CA ILE A 294 0.28 28.21 5.66
C ILE A 294 -0.37 29.52 5.18
N LYS A 295 0.24 30.23 4.21
CA LYS A 295 -0.38 31.41 3.58
C LYS A 295 -1.72 31.09 2.90
N HIS A 296 -1.85 29.95 2.22
CA HIS A 296 -3.12 29.49 1.65
C HIS A 296 -4.15 29.19 2.74
N LEU A 297 -3.79 28.39 3.75
CA LEU A 297 -4.70 28.01 4.84
C LEU A 297 -5.12 29.23 5.71
N ASN A 298 -4.32 30.30 5.76
CA ASN A 298 -4.68 31.57 6.41
C ASN A 298 -5.46 32.55 5.50
N SER A 299 -5.69 32.22 4.23
CA SER A 299 -6.31 33.13 3.25
C SER A 299 -7.81 33.35 3.48
N ARG A 300 -8.32 34.47 2.97
CA ARG A 300 -9.77 34.74 2.89
C ARG A 300 -10.48 33.71 2.01
N ASP A 301 -9.83 33.24 0.96
CA ASP A 301 -10.45 32.34 -0.02
C ASP A 301 -10.54 30.90 0.47
N TYR A 302 -9.59 30.43 1.29
CA TYR A 302 -9.74 29.16 2.02
C TYR A 302 -10.90 29.23 3.04
N ARG A 303 -11.09 30.38 3.73
CA ARG A 303 -12.27 30.60 4.59
C ARG A 303 -13.58 30.62 3.79
N LYS A 304 -13.62 31.27 2.62
CA LYS A 304 -14.79 31.23 1.70
C LYS A 304 -15.08 29.79 1.26
N PHE A 305 -14.07 29.02 0.87
CA PHE A 305 -14.20 27.62 0.47
C PHE A 305 -14.79 26.79 1.61
N LYS A 306 -14.26 26.88 2.84
CA LYS A 306 -14.84 26.16 3.98
C LYS A 306 -16.30 26.57 4.23
N LYS A 307 -16.64 27.87 4.21
CA LYS A 307 -18.05 28.31 4.38
C LYS A 307 -18.98 27.80 3.26
N ALA A 308 -18.51 27.76 2.02
CA ALA A 308 -19.28 27.21 0.90
C ALA A 308 -19.50 25.69 1.03
N ALA A 309 -18.50 24.96 1.56
CA ALA A 309 -18.60 23.52 1.79
C ALA A 309 -19.57 23.17 2.92
N HIS A 310 -19.49 23.86 4.07
CA HIS A 310 -20.46 23.68 5.18
C HIS A 310 -21.89 23.89 4.68
N LYS A 311 -22.18 25.04 4.03
CA LYS A 311 -23.51 25.29 3.45
C LYS A 311 -23.95 24.19 2.48
N PHE A 312 -23.04 23.62 1.69
CA PHE A 312 -23.38 22.57 0.72
C PHE A 312 -23.75 21.23 1.37
N ILE A 313 -23.12 20.87 2.50
CA ILE A 313 -23.40 19.61 3.19
C ILE A 313 -24.60 19.73 4.15
N GLU A 314 -24.79 20.91 4.73
CA GLU A 314 -25.93 21.27 5.60
C GLU A 314 -27.25 21.47 4.83
N SER A 315 -27.20 21.74 3.52
CA SER A 315 -28.39 22.03 2.71
C SER A 315 -28.73 20.89 1.76
N GLU A 316 -29.72 20.08 2.12
CA GLU A 316 -30.25 19.01 1.26
C GLU A 316 -30.75 19.54 -0.09
N GLY A 317 -30.52 18.75 -1.14
CA GLY A 317 -30.85 19.13 -2.53
C GLY A 317 -30.11 20.35 -3.09
N LEU A 318 -29.15 20.98 -2.38
CA LEU A 318 -28.61 22.29 -2.79
C LEU A 318 -27.91 22.27 -4.17
N GLY A 319 -28.67 22.73 -5.17
CA GLY A 319 -28.20 22.75 -6.54
C GLY A 319 -28.02 21.35 -7.15
N ALA A 320 -28.68 20.34 -6.59
CA ALA A 320 -28.98 19.10 -7.31
C ALA A 320 -29.71 19.41 -8.63
N LYS A 321 -29.54 18.57 -9.64
CA LYS A 321 -30.38 18.62 -10.85
C LYS A 321 -31.79 18.13 -10.52
N PRO A 322 -32.84 18.65 -11.18
CA PRO A 322 -34.16 18.04 -11.09
C PRO A 322 -34.10 16.62 -11.65
N ILE A 323 -34.76 15.68 -10.98
CA ILE A 323 -35.07 14.36 -11.53
C ILE A 323 -36.26 14.55 -12.46
N ALA A 324 -36.21 13.98 -13.67
CA ALA A 324 -37.31 14.09 -14.62
C ALA A 324 -38.59 13.41 -14.07
N ALA A 325 -39.69 14.14 -14.08
CA ALA A 325 -41.02 13.62 -13.73
C ALA A 325 -41.84 13.41 -15.01
N GLY A 326 -42.38 12.20 -15.18
CA GLY A 326 -43.14 11.78 -16.36
C GLY A 326 -43.02 10.28 -16.58
N ASP A 327 -43.67 9.76 -17.62
CA ASP A 327 -43.84 8.31 -17.85
C ASP A 327 -42.56 7.57 -18.30
N ASN A 328 -41.49 8.31 -18.61
CA ASN A 328 -40.18 7.78 -19.00
C ASN A 328 -39.14 8.11 -17.90
N PRO A 329 -38.93 7.24 -16.90
CA PRO A 329 -38.02 7.50 -15.78
C PRO A 329 -36.54 7.32 -16.14
N GLU A 330 -35.69 8.27 -15.74
CA GLU A 330 -34.23 8.18 -15.89
C GLU A 330 -33.55 7.52 -14.65
N PRO A 331 -32.43 6.78 -14.83
CA PRO A 331 -31.58 6.30 -13.74
C PRO A 331 -31.04 7.41 -12.83
N HIS A 332 -31.52 7.48 -11.58
CA HIS A 332 -31.16 8.54 -10.62
C HIS A 332 -30.76 8.05 -9.20
N GLN A 333 -31.09 6.81 -8.82
CA GLN A 333 -30.71 6.19 -7.53
C GLN A 333 -29.36 5.46 -7.66
N LEU A 334 -28.66 5.23 -6.54
CA LEU A 334 -27.38 4.51 -6.53
C LEU A 334 -27.49 3.17 -7.27
N ARG A 335 -28.45 2.31 -6.91
CA ARG A 335 -28.65 1.00 -7.58
C ARG A 335 -28.84 1.09 -9.10
N HIS A 336 -29.48 2.15 -9.61
CA HIS A 336 -29.71 2.32 -11.05
C HIS A 336 -28.48 2.82 -11.82
N VAL A 337 -27.55 3.52 -11.16
CA VAL A 337 -26.46 4.27 -11.82
C VAL A 337 -25.08 3.65 -11.56
N VAL A 338 -24.85 3.12 -10.36
CA VAL A 338 -23.56 2.61 -9.91
C VAL A 338 -23.05 1.43 -10.73
N PRO A 339 -23.85 0.41 -11.11
CA PRO A 339 -23.40 -0.69 -11.95
C PRO A 339 -22.74 -0.21 -13.25
N THR A 340 -23.47 0.61 -14.02
CA THR A 340 -22.96 1.20 -15.26
C THR A 340 -21.73 2.06 -14.98
N LEU A 341 -21.75 2.96 -13.98
CA LEU A 341 -20.62 3.83 -13.66
C LEU A 341 -19.32 3.06 -13.33
N ILE A 342 -19.42 1.93 -12.64
CA ILE A 342 -18.28 1.05 -12.33
C ILE A 342 -17.75 0.39 -13.61
N TYR A 343 -18.61 -0.24 -14.41
CA TYR A 343 -18.21 -0.87 -15.67
C TYR A 343 -17.62 0.15 -16.66
N ASP A 344 -18.21 1.32 -16.78
CA ASP A 344 -17.78 2.41 -17.65
C ASP A 344 -16.40 2.94 -17.22
N THR A 345 -16.11 2.95 -15.92
CA THR A 345 -14.79 3.33 -15.38
C THR A 345 -13.76 2.20 -15.53
N TYR A 346 -14.16 0.92 -15.43
CA TYR A 346 -13.31 -0.23 -15.71
C TYR A 346 -12.96 -0.36 -17.20
N ALA A 347 -13.92 -0.13 -18.10
CA ALA A 347 -13.71 -0.11 -19.55
C ALA A 347 -12.66 0.92 -19.94
N LYS A 348 -12.67 2.12 -19.31
CA LYS A 348 -11.66 3.16 -19.50
C LYS A 348 -10.27 2.75 -18.99
N VAL A 349 -10.16 1.81 -18.06
CA VAL A 349 -8.87 1.17 -17.68
C VAL A 349 -8.48 0.12 -18.72
N ARG A 350 -9.41 -0.74 -19.14
CA ARG A 350 -9.17 -1.80 -20.15
C ARG A 350 -8.76 -1.25 -21.52
N ALA A 351 -9.24 -0.06 -21.90
CA ALA A 351 -8.89 0.58 -23.18
C ALA A 351 -7.38 0.85 -23.38
N TYR A 352 -6.54 0.73 -22.34
CA TYR A 352 -5.09 0.82 -22.47
C TYR A 352 -4.45 -0.48 -23.01
N GLU A 353 -5.14 -1.62 -22.93
CA GLU A 353 -4.63 -2.95 -23.32
C GLU A 353 -4.02 -3.00 -24.73
N THR A 354 -4.56 -2.25 -25.68
CA THR A 354 -4.09 -2.15 -27.07
C THR A 354 -2.89 -1.21 -27.27
N VAL A 355 -2.44 -0.50 -26.24
CA VAL A 355 -1.40 0.53 -26.29
C VAL A 355 -0.39 0.43 -25.13
N LEU A 356 -0.28 -0.75 -24.50
CA LEU A 356 0.65 -0.99 -23.39
C LEU A 356 2.01 -1.58 -23.80
N ASP A 357 2.09 -2.27 -24.95
CA ASP A 357 3.39 -2.70 -25.48
C ASP A 357 4.23 -1.49 -25.92
N GLY A 358 5.54 -1.54 -25.64
CA GLY A 358 6.48 -0.43 -25.84
C GLY A 358 6.15 0.88 -25.09
N ALA A 359 5.09 0.92 -24.28
CA ALA A 359 4.40 2.17 -23.95
C ALA A 359 5.30 3.23 -23.28
N PRO A 360 5.19 4.51 -23.70
CA PRO A 360 5.90 5.61 -23.05
C PRO A 360 5.35 5.85 -21.64
N ILE A 361 6.20 6.39 -20.76
CA ILE A 361 5.86 6.60 -19.34
C ILE A 361 4.66 7.54 -19.18
N THR A 362 4.46 8.46 -20.13
CA THR A 362 3.26 9.31 -20.23
C THR A 362 1.95 8.50 -20.36
N THR A 363 1.94 7.43 -21.16
CA THR A 363 0.79 6.51 -21.28
C THR A 363 0.57 5.75 -19.97
N LEU A 364 1.64 5.22 -19.37
CA LEU A 364 1.58 4.52 -18.07
C LEU A 364 1.10 5.45 -16.93
N HIS A 365 1.46 6.73 -16.97
CA HIS A 365 0.97 7.76 -16.05
C HIS A 365 -0.53 8.03 -16.25
N GLN A 366 -1.04 8.05 -17.49
CA GLN A 366 -2.47 8.21 -17.74
C GLN A 366 -3.25 6.95 -17.34
N LEU A 367 -2.73 5.74 -17.57
CA LEU A 367 -3.31 4.51 -17.02
C LEU A 367 -3.40 4.59 -15.50
N ARG A 368 -2.32 5.00 -14.81
CA ARG A 368 -2.31 5.21 -13.36
C ARG A 368 -3.38 6.20 -12.88
N ILE A 369 -3.60 7.28 -13.63
CA ILE A 369 -4.69 8.24 -13.35
C ILE A 369 -6.07 7.58 -13.53
N THR A 370 -6.23 6.72 -14.53
CA THR A 370 -7.51 6.06 -14.85
C THR A 370 -7.82 4.91 -13.89
N SER A 371 -6.85 4.05 -13.55
CA SER A 371 -6.99 3.06 -12.47
C SER A 371 -7.30 3.72 -11.14
N LYS A 372 -6.73 4.90 -10.86
CA LYS A 372 -7.10 5.73 -9.69
C LYS A 372 -8.56 6.20 -9.73
N ARG A 373 -9.15 6.45 -10.89
CA ARG A 373 -10.60 6.74 -10.99
C ARG A 373 -11.40 5.50 -10.59
N LEU A 374 -11.13 4.33 -11.19
CA LEU A 374 -11.81 3.07 -10.86
C LEU A 374 -11.77 2.79 -9.35
N ARG A 375 -10.59 2.83 -8.74
CA ARG A 375 -10.45 2.59 -7.30
C ARG A 375 -11.15 3.62 -6.44
N TYR A 376 -11.15 4.91 -6.82
CA TYR A 376 -11.87 5.90 -6.01
C TYR A 376 -13.39 5.85 -6.23
N THR A 377 -13.88 5.35 -7.37
CA THR A 377 -15.29 5.01 -7.54
C THR A 377 -15.68 3.89 -6.57
N LEU A 378 -14.91 2.79 -6.53
CA LEU A 378 -15.14 1.67 -5.61
C LEU A 378 -14.97 2.10 -4.12
N GLU A 379 -13.88 2.81 -3.76
CA GLU A 379 -13.64 3.34 -2.40
C GLU A 379 -14.68 4.38 -1.92
N CYS A 380 -15.54 4.91 -2.79
CA CYS A 380 -16.63 5.83 -2.42
C CYS A 380 -18.00 5.13 -2.36
N LEU A 381 -18.08 3.85 -2.73
CA LEU A 381 -19.32 3.08 -2.87
C LEU A 381 -19.23 1.72 -2.15
N GLU A 382 -18.14 1.45 -1.41
CA GLU A 382 -17.87 0.16 -0.76
C GLU A 382 -18.98 -0.28 0.21
N GLU A 383 -19.72 0.67 0.81
CA GLU A 383 -20.85 0.40 1.72
C GLU A 383 -22.06 -0.26 1.03
N ILE A 384 -22.22 -0.09 -0.29
CA ILE A 384 -23.36 -0.62 -1.06
C ILE A 384 -22.97 -1.70 -2.07
N LEU A 385 -21.72 -2.14 -2.07
CA LEU A 385 -21.21 -3.20 -2.94
C LEU A 385 -21.02 -4.50 -2.13
N SER A 386 -20.99 -5.66 -2.79
CA SER A 386 -20.77 -6.92 -2.07
C SER A 386 -19.35 -7.01 -1.49
N SER A 387 -19.13 -7.97 -0.59
CA SER A 387 -17.84 -8.30 0.06
C SER A 387 -16.62 -8.32 -0.88
N GLU A 388 -16.84 -8.79 -2.11
CA GLU A 388 -15.88 -8.90 -3.20
C GLU A 388 -15.27 -7.54 -3.60
N ALA A 389 -15.99 -6.43 -3.39
CA ALA A 389 -15.50 -5.08 -3.65
C ALA A 389 -14.15 -4.80 -2.97
N ARG A 390 -13.93 -5.31 -1.76
CA ARG A 390 -12.65 -5.18 -1.03
C ARG A 390 -11.50 -5.88 -1.76
N GLN A 391 -11.73 -7.08 -2.28
CA GLN A 391 -10.74 -7.84 -3.04
C GLN A 391 -10.44 -7.17 -4.39
N VAL A 392 -11.48 -6.69 -5.07
CA VAL A 392 -11.36 -5.89 -6.31
C VAL A 392 -10.53 -4.63 -6.04
N ILE A 393 -10.81 -3.90 -4.95
CA ILE A 393 -10.07 -2.70 -4.54
C ILE A 393 -8.59 -3.02 -4.30
N GLU A 394 -8.23 -4.13 -3.63
CA GLU A 394 -6.81 -4.50 -3.41
C GLU A 394 -6.06 -4.92 -4.68
N GLU A 395 -6.73 -5.61 -5.62
CA GLU A 395 -6.13 -5.88 -6.95
C GLU A 395 -5.93 -4.57 -7.74
N VAL A 396 -6.88 -3.61 -7.66
CA VAL A 396 -6.70 -2.27 -8.26
C VAL A 396 -5.65 -1.43 -7.51
N LYS A 397 -5.44 -1.63 -6.20
CA LYS A 397 -4.32 -1.04 -5.45
C LYS A 397 -2.98 -1.58 -5.93
N THR A 398 -2.86 -2.88 -6.15
CA THR A 398 -1.62 -3.56 -6.57
C THR A 398 -1.03 -2.93 -7.85
N ILE A 399 -1.83 -2.80 -8.92
CA ILE A 399 -1.39 -2.13 -10.16
C ILE A 399 -1.09 -0.62 -9.95
N GLN A 400 -1.83 0.07 -9.08
CA GLN A 400 -1.59 1.49 -8.79
C GLN A 400 -0.34 1.75 -7.95
N ASP A 401 0.04 0.82 -7.09
CA ASP A 401 1.24 0.90 -6.27
C ASP A 401 2.46 0.71 -7.17
N HIS A 402 2.42 -0.26 -8.11
CA HIS A 402 3.44 -0.51 -9.14
C HIS A 402 3.66 0.71 -10.05
N LEU A 403 2.61 1.17 -10.73
CA LEU A 403 2.63 2.43 -11.50
C LEU A 403 2.94 3.64 -10.58
N GLY A 404 2.68 3.50 -9.29
CA GLY A 404 2.96 4.45 -8.23
C GLY A 404 4.43 4.61 -7.93
N ASP A 405 5.19 3.52 -7.85
CA ASP A 405 6.64 3.56 -7.70
C ASP A 405 7.32 3.96 -9.02
N LEU A 406 6.82 3.51 -10.18
CA LEU A 406 7.38 3.92 -11.48
C LEU A 406 7.35 5.45 -11.68
N ASN A 407 6.20 6.07 -11.37
CA ASN A 407 6.03 7.52 -11.35
C ASN A 407 6.93 8.21 -10.30
N ASP A 408 7.09 7.61 -9.12
CA ASP A 408 7.94 8.19 -8.08
C ASP A 408 9.42 8.15 -8.46
N ALA A 409 9.88 7.08 -9.13
CA ALA A 409 11.25 6.93 -9.62
C ALA A 409 11.55 7.96 -10.73
N GLU A 410 10.66 8.11 -11.72
CA GLU A 410 10.73 9.15 -12.76
C GLU A 410 10.84 10.56 -12.16
N VAL A 411 9.89 10.93 -11.28
CA VAL A 411 9.86 12.25 -10.64
C VAL A 411 11.10 12.46 -9.75
N ALA A 412 11.57 11.42 -9.06
CA ALA A 412 12.77 11.52 -8.24
C ALA A 412 14.02 11.74 -9.11
N GLY A 413 14.20 10.95 -10.17
CA GLY A 413 15.29 11.11 -11.15
C GLY A 413 15.35 12.52 -11.72
N ALA A 414 14.21 13.07 -12.16
CA ALA A 414 14.13 14.44 -12.68
C ALA A 414 14.48 15.52 -11.62
N ILE A 415 14.10 15.32 -10.35
CA ILE A 415 14.47 16.24 -9.25
C ILE A 415 15.98 16.19 -9.00
N VAL A 416 16.59 15.00 -8.95
CA VAL A 416 18.03 14.84 -8.70
C VAL A 416 18.84 15.38 -9.88
N GLN A 417 18.47 15.05 -11.12
CA GLN A 417 19.10 15.55 -12.34
C GLN A 417 19.09 17.08 -12.40
N LYS A 418 17.96 17.71 -12.03
CA LYS A 418 17.91 19.17 -11.95
C LYS A 418 18.87 19.71 -10.88
N ILE A 419 18.98 19.07 -9.72
CA ILE A 419 19.89 19.51 -8.65
C ILE A 419 21.36 19.30 -9.04
N LEU A 420 21.71 18.23 -9.77
CA LEU A 420 23.02 18.05 -10.38
C LEU A 420 23.35 19.20 -11.33
N ASN A 421 22.45 19.51 -12.27
CA ASN A 421 22.60 20.63 -13.20
C ASN A 421 22.64 22.01 -12.50
N ASP A 422 22.03 22.14 -11.31
CA ASP A 422 22.11 23.32 -10.45
C ASP A 422 23.49 23.39 -9.72
N PHE A 423 24.11 22.26 -9.36
CA PHE A 423 25.44 22.19 -8.72
C PHE A 423 26.59 22.39 -9.71
N GLU A 424 26.58 21.71 -10.86
CA GLU A 424 27.67 21.78 -11.87
C GLU A 424 27.90 23.21 -12.41
N LYS A 425 26.89 24.09 -12.28
CA LYS A 425 26.96 25.51 -12.66
C LYS A 425 27.47 26.45 -11.58
N GLN A 426 27.63 25.98 -10.33
CA GLN A 426 27.93 26.84 -9.17
C GLN A 426 29.37 26.72 -8.66
N GLN A 427 30.23 26.03 -9.43
CA GLN A 427 31.51 25.46 -9.00
C GLN A 427 31.36 24.35 -7.95
N PRO A 428 32.26 23.34 -7.91
CA PRO A 428 32.03 22.14 -7.13
C PRO A 428 32.41 22.31 -5.65
N GLU A 429 31.39 22.43 -4.78
CA GLU A 429 31.51 22.05 -3.38
C GLU A 429 31.73 20.53 -3.29
N THR A 430 33.02 20.16 -3.35
CA THR A 430 33.62 18.80 -3.41
C THR A 430 33.10 17.86 -4.51
N GLN A 431 34.04 17.35 -5.32
CA GLN A 431 33.74 16.40 -6.40
C GLN A 431 32.99 15.14 -5.91
N LEU A 432 33.33 14.63 -4.72
CA LEU A 432 32.67 13.47 -4.11
C LEU A 432 31.17 13.70 -3.82
N SER A 433 30.76 14.94 -3.51
CA SER A 433 29.33 15.29 -3.36
C SER A 433 28.58 15.12 -4.68
N LEU A 434 29.20 15.53 -5.79
CA LEU A 434 28.61 15.38 -7.13
C LEU A 434 28.52 13.89 -7.53
N GLU A 435 29.55 13.10 -7.24
CA GLU A 435 29.59 11.65 -7.51
C GLU A 435 28.50 10.90 -6.73
N GLN A 436 28.32 11.17 -5.43
CA GLN A 436 27.31 10.49 -4.63
C GLN A 436 25.87 10.87 -5.04
N ILE A 437 25.64 12.11 -5.48
CA ILE A 437 24.34 12.53 -6.02
C ILE A 437 24.09 11.86 -7.39
N LYS A 438 25.13 11.67 -8.23
CA LYS A 438 25.05 10.89 -9.48
C LYS A 438 24.75 9.41 -9.22
N ALA A 439 25.35 8.80 -8.21
CA ALA A 439 25.03 7.43 -7.78
C ALA A 439 23.55 7.29 -7.35
N TYR A 440 23.01 8.26 -6.60
CA TYR A 440 21.58 8.25 -6.25
C TYR A 440 20.66 8.44 -7.47
N TRP A 441 21.09 9.24 -8.46
CA TRP A 441 20.34 9.39 -9.71
C TRP A 441 20.30 8.10 -10.53
N GLN A 442 21.44 7.41 -10.69
CA GLN A 442 21.52 6.13 -11.41
C GLN A 442 20.59 5.09 -10.79
N ILE A 443 20.62 4.98 -9.46
CA ILE A 443 19.72 4.12 -8.67
C ILE A 443 18.23 4.36 -8.98
N LYS A 444 17.83 5.58 -9.34
CA LYS A 444 16.44 5.88 -9.75
C LYS A 444 16.17 5.55 -11.21
N GLN A 445 17.17 5.54 -12.09
CA GLN A 445 17.03 5.00 -13.44
C GLN A 445 16.91 3.47 -13.41
N ASP A 446 17.70 2.80 -12.57
CA ASP A 446 17.66 1.34 -12.40
C ASP A 446 16.30 0.87 -11.87
N GLU A 447 15.80 1.49 -10.78
CA GLU A 447 14.46 1.24 -10.22
C GLU A 447 13.35 1.50 -11.27
N GLN A 448 13.49 2.56 -12.07
CA GLN A 448 12.56 2.88 -13.15
C GLN A 448 12.57 1.83 -14.27
N HIS A 449 13.74 1.25 -14.59
CA HIS A 449 13.88 0.17 -15.57
C HIS A 449 13.26 -1.13 -15.05
N GLU A 450 13.62 -1.58 -13.85
CA GLU A 450 13.06 -2.78 -13.21
C GLU A 450 11.52 -2.74 -13.15
N LEU A 451 10.96 -1.57 -12.81
CA LEU A 451 9.50 -1.36 -12.76
C LEU A 451 8.82 -1.32 -14.13
N ARG A 452 9.53 -1.02 -15.22
CA ARG A 452 8.99 -1.17 -16.59
C ARG A 452 9.02 -2.63 -17.04
N VAL A 453 10.12 -3.35 -16.79
CA VAL A 453 10.27 -4.77 -17.14
C VAL A 453 9.23 -5.65 -16.43
N SER A 454 8.92 -5.33 -15.17
CA SER A 454 7.96 -6.09 -14.35
C SER A 454 6.49 -5.64 -14.50
N PHE A 455 6.20 -4.55 -15.22
CA PHE A 455 4.83 -4.06 -15.39
C PHE A 455 3.88 -5.00 -16.16
N PRO A 456 4.29 -5.70 -17.24
CA PRO A 456 3.38 -6.60 -17.98
C PRO A 456 2.74 -7.68 -17.11
N ALA A 457 3.50 -8.34 -16.22
CA ALA A 457 2.97 -9.34 -15.29
C ALA A 457 1.96 -8.75 -14.29
N ALA A 458 2.18 -7.50 -13.85
CA ALA A 458 1.22 -6.77 -13.01
C ALA A 458 -0.07 -6.41 -13.78
N TRP A 459 0.03 -6.13 -15.09
CA TRP A 459 -1.12 -5.93 -15.97
C TRP A 459 -1.91 -7.22 -16.20
N GLU A 460 -1.25 -8.33 -16.53
CA GLU A 460 -1.89 -9.64 -16.71
C GLU A 460 -2.64 -10.10 -15.46
N ARG A 461 -2.06 -9.92 -14.27
CA ARG A 461 -2.73 -10.19 -12.99
C ARG A 461 -4.03 -9.39 -12.84
N PHE A 462 -4.00 -8.09 -13.15
CA PHE A 462 -5.21 -7.25 -13.15
C PHE A 462 -6.22 -7.68 -14.22
N ASN A 463 -5.74 -8.17 -15.37
CA ASN A 463 -6.55 -8.46 -16.55
C ASN A 463 -7.00 -9.94 -16.67
N ARG A 464 -6.78 -10.77 -15.65
CA ARG A 464 -7.22 -12.18 -15.62
C ARG A 464 -8.75 -12.33 -15.52
N PRO A 465 -9.36 -13.44 -16.01
CA PRO A 465 -10.79 -13.71 -15.87
C PRO A 465 -11.32 -13.63 -14.43
N LYS A 466 -10.53 -14.11 -13.43
CA LYS A 466 -10.89 -14.02 -12.00
C LYS A 466 -11.15 -12.58 -11.53
N PHE A 467 -10.43 -11.58 -12.05
CA PHE A 467 -10.70 -10.18 -11.70
C PHE A 467 -12.06 -9.71 -12.24
N ARG A 468 -12.41 -10.07 -13.48
CA ARG A 468 -13.73 -9.75 -14.07
C ARG A 468 -14.88 -10.40 -13.31
N ALA A 469 -14.71 -11.65 -12.86
CA ALA A 469 -15.69 -12.35 -12.04
C ALA A 469 -15.93 -11.62 -10.70
N MET A 470 -14.86 -11.32 -9.95
CA MET A 470 -14.98 -10.59 -8.67
C MET A 470 -15.56 -9.17 -8.86
N LEU A 471 -15.22 -8.48 -9.95
CA LEU A 471 -15.82 -7.18 -10.27
C LEU A 471 -17.32 -7.30 -10.53
N ALA A 472 -17.76 -8.30 -11.30
CA ALA A 472 -19.18 -8.54 -11.55
C ALA A 472 -19.94 -8.91 -10.27
N GLN A 473 -19.37 -9.79 -9.44
CA GLN A 473 -19.91 -10.15 -8.12
C GLN A 473 -20.05 -8.92 -7.22
N SER A 474 -19.03 -8.05 -7.17
CA SER A 474 -19.06 -6.82 -6.35
C SER A 474 -20.20 -5.86 -6.71
N VAL A 475 -20.65 -5.89 -7.96
CA VAL A 475 -21.74 -5.05 -8.49
C VAL A 475 -23.12 -5.73 -8.38
N ALA A 476 -23.18 -7.06 -8.36
CA ALA A 476 -24.42 -7.86 -8.41
C ALA A 476 -25.28 -7.82 -7.13
N ALA A 477 -24.96 -6.94 -6.17
CA ALA A 477 -25.79 -6.63 -5.00
C ALA A 477 -26.74 -5.43 -5.22
N LEU A 478 -26.72 -4.83 -6.42
CA LEU A 478 -27.45 -3.61 -6.82
C LEU A 478 -28.43 -3.89 -7.98
#